data_AF-A0A2T2TNF3-F1
#
_entry.id   AF-A0A2T2TNF3-F1
#
_cell.length_a   1.000
_cell.length_b   1.000
_cell.length_c   1.000
_cell.angle_alpha   90.00
_cell.angle_beta   90.00
_cell.angle_gamma   90.00
#
_symmetry.space_group_name_H-M   'P 1'
#
loop_
_entity.id
_entity.type
_entity.pdbx_description
1 polymer ?
#
loop_
_entity_poly.entity_id
_entity_poly.type
_entity_poly.pdbx_seq_one_letter_code
_entity_poly.pdbx_strand_id
1 'polypeptide(L)'
;MVGIWPGKAEAQFFDQKPIAIGDLGNVYVATGAQPESWKSEGIGMEWPGIYQRGFLRADALWIGVKNFTNADGESFDRKVVHAGPRLPGAGEFFPQEFETVARFETPKVTVNGRRTLDNDPSVDRVDPDLPAERMLRMRVNTLTGIELEKRIYAWSQDYHDSYHIQEYILTNTGNTDNDEEVELPEQTAEDVYLHMQRRYVFQDKSSIPGSEWGANMLSDVVGDGMEDYEVDFHASYSWLGNSQGADLDPLGGPAWNDSPFFIPDGDDDGQLTVATHA
;
A
#
# COMPACT_ATOMS: atom_id res chain seq x y z
N MET A 1 3.09 30.37 12.68
CA MET A 1 3.48 29.06 12.12
C MET A 1 3.53 29.27 10.61
N VAL A 2 4.72 29.39 10.04
CA VAL A 2 4.90 29.67 8.62
C VAL A 2 4.62 28.37 7.88
N GLY A 3 3.55 28.35 7.08
CA GLY A 3 3.24 27.23 6.21
C GLY A 3 4.34 27.09 5.17
N ILE A 4 5.14 26.03 5.30
CA ILE A 4 6.08 25.61 4.27
C ILE A 4 5.22 25.01 3.16
N TRP A 5 5.08 25.76 2.07
CA TRP A 5 4.58 25.22 0.82
C TRP A 5 5.70 24.36 0.20
N PRO A 6 5.39 23.14 -0.29
CA PRO A 6 6.41 22.24 -0.82
C PRO A 6 7.19 22.87 -1.97
N GLY A 7 8.52 22.86 -1.87
CA GLY A 7 9.42 23.13 -2.99
C GLY A 7 9.31 22.02 -4.04
N LYS A 8 9.82 22.24 -5.27
CA LYS A 8 9.80 21.24 -6.36
C LYS A 8 10.41 19.88 -5.98
N ALA A 9 11.34 19.83 -5.02
CA ALA A 9 11.93 18.59 -4.51
C ALA A 9 10.96 17.73 -3.69
N GLU A 10 9.91 18.34 -3.13
CA GLU A 10 8.91 17.63 -2.35
C GLU A 10 7.80 17.04 -3.24
N ALA A 11 7.59 17.53 -4.47
CA ALA A 11 6.48 17.11 -5.33
C ALA A 11 6.51 15.60 -5.68
N GLN A 12 7.70 15.02 -5.84
CA GLN A 12 7.88 13.59 -6.17
C GLN A 12 7.36 12.64 -5.06
N PHE A 13 7.32 13.10 -3.81
CA PHE A 13 6.76 12.32 -2.69
C PHE A 13 5.22 12.21 -2.76
N PHE A 14 4.59 12.98 -3.65
CA PHE A 14 3.15 13.03 -3.87
C PHE A 14 2.74 12.42 -5.22
N ASP A 15 3.68 11.93 -6.03
CA ASP A 15 3.35 11.31 -7.31
C ASP A 15 2.66 9.97 -7.06
N GLN A 16 1.42 9.89 -7.55
CA GLN A 16 0.54 8.74 -7.39
C GLN A 16 0.13 8.19 -8.74
N LYS A 17 0.12 6.86 -8.87
CA LYS A 17 -0.38 6.18 -10.07
C LYS A 17 -1.38 5.09 -9.67
N PRO A 18 -2.62 5.16 -10.18
CA PRO A 18 -3.59 4.09 -10.00
C PRO A 18 -3.21 2.88 -10.89
N ILE A 19 -3.34 1.68 -10.34
CA ILE A 19 -3.36 0.43 -11.08
C ILE A 19 -4.69 -0.24 -10.78
N ALA A 20 -5.54 -0.37 -11.79
CA ALA A 20 -6.83 -1.04 -11.69
C ALA A 20 -7.00 -2.03 -12.85
N ILE A 21 -7.26 -3.29 -12.51
CA ILE A 21 -7.41 -4.42 -13.43
C ILE A 21 -8.50 -5.37 -12.92
N GLY A 22 -9.47 -5.70 -13.79
CA GLY A 22 -10.67 -6.45 -13.42
C GLY A 22 -11.43 -5.78 -12.26
N ASP A 23 -11.56 -6.48 -11.14
CA ASP A 23 -12.23 -6.01 -9.92
C ASP A 23 -11.27 -5.53 -8.81
N LEU A 24 -9.98 -5.45 -9.06
CA LEU A 24 -9.00 -4.95 -8.10
C LEU A 24 -8.39 -3.62 -8.58
N GLY A 25 -8.42 -2.63 -7.70
CA GLY A 25 -7.73 -1.34 -7.89
C GLY A 25 -6.83 -1.02 -6.70
N ASN A 26 -5.71 -0.34 -6.91
CA ASN A 26 -4.93 0.30 -5.85
C ASN A 26 -4.21 1.53 -6.39
N VAL A 27 -3.87 2.48 -5.51
CA VAL A 27 -3.12 3.69 -5.86
C VAL A 27 -1.76 3.65 -5.21
N TYR A 28 -0.70 3.55 -6.00
CA TYR A 28 0.66 3.48 -5.47
C TYR A 28 1.34 4.85 -5.48
N VAL A 29 2.34 5.04 -4.62
CA VAL A 29 3.12 6.28 -4.52
C VAL A 29 4.57 5.99 -4.94
N ALA A 30 5.23 6.98 -5.54
CA ALA A 30 6.60 6.86 -6.04
C ALA A 30 7.64 6.45 -4.98
N THR A 31 7.37 6.67 -3.68
CA THR A 31 8.28 6.28 -2.58
C THR A 31 8.20 4.80 -2.20
N GLY A 32 7.26 4.03 -2.76
CA GLY A 32 7.05 2.61 -2.44
C GLY A 32 6.12 2.33 -1.26
N ALA A 33 5.81 3.36 -0.47
CA ALA A 33 4.82 3.32 0.62
C ALA A 33 3.52 4.07 0.23
N GLN A 34 2.49 3.99 1.06
CA GLN A 34 1.22 4.71 0.94
C GLN A 34 0.87 5.31 2.31
N PRO A 35 1.43 6.47 2.71
CA PRO A 35 1.25 7.00 4.06
C PRO A 35 -0.13 7.65 4.27
N GLU A 36 -0.57 7.64 5.52
CA GLU A 36 -1.87 8.10 6.01
C GLU A 36 -2.10 9.61 5.83
N SER A 37 -1.05 10.44 5.85
CA SER A 37 -1.15 11.91 5.79
C SER A 37 -1.78 12.43 4.49
N TRP A 38 -1.94 11.59 3.48
CA TRP A 38 -2.45 11.93 2.15
C TRP A 38 -3.97 11.95 2.02
N LYS A 39 -4.73 12.01 3.11
CA LYS A 39 -6.19 11.99 3.02
C LYS A 39 -6.79 13.26 2.40
N SER A 40 -7.27 13.10 1.16
CA SER A 40 -8.65 13.42 0.83
C SER A 40 -9.27 12.17 0.19
N GLU A 41 -10.21 11.51 0.89
CA GLU A 41 -11.15 10.53 0.31
C GLU A 41 -10.54 9.26 -0.34
N GLY A 42 -10.16 8.29 0.50
CA GLY A 42 -10.08 6.89 0.09
C GLY A 42 -8.95 6.52 -0.88
N ILE A 43 -7.71 6.96 -0.62
CA ILE A 43 -6.55 6.43 -1.32
C ILE A 43 -6.27 5.02 -0.79
N GLY A 44 -6.45 4.01 -1.63
CA GLY A 44 -6.07 2.64 -1.29
C GLY A 44 -7.09 1.61 -1.75
N MET A 45 -6.55 0.41 -1.95
CA MET A 45 -7.18 -0.84 -2.38
C MET A 45 -8.71 -0.82 -2.53
N GLU A 46 -9.19 -1.09 -3.74
CA GLU A 46 -10.59 -1.21 -4.13
C GLU A 46 -10.84 -2.68 -4.47
N TRP A 47 -11.73 -3.35 -3.72
CA TRP A 47 -12.16 -4.72 -4.03
C TRP A 47 -13.54 -5.08 -3.43
N PRO A 48 -14.42 -5.76 -4.19
CA PRO A 48 -14.45 -5.77 -5.65
C PRO A 48 -14.71 -4.35 -6.17
N GLY A 49 -14.13 -4.01 -7.33
CA GLY A 49 -14.01 -2.63 -7.87
C GLY A 49 -15.32 -1.91 -8.18
N ILE A 50 -16.47 -2.59 -7.98
CA ILE A 50 -17.80 -1.98 -7.97
C ILE A 50 -18.09 -1.20 -6.67
N TYR A 51 -17.37 -1.47 -5.58
CA TYR A 51 -17.51 -0.76 -4.33
C TYR A 51 -16.62 0.48 -4.28
N GLN A 52 -17.19 1.55 -3.73
CA GLN A 52 -16.50 2.83 -3.57
C GLN A 52 -15.44 2.71 -2.45
N ARG A 53 -14.16 2.61 -2.85
CA ARG A 53 -12.91 2.94 -2.13
C ARG A 53 -12.71 2.49 -0.68
N GLY A 54 -11.45 2.30 -0.31
CA GLY A 54 -11.03 2.33 1.10
C GLY A 54 -10.98 0.97 1.77
N PHE A 55 -10.33 -0.02 1.14
CA PHE A 55 -9.92 -1.25 1.82
C PHE A 55 -8.49 -1.22 2.36
N LEU A 56 -7.75 -0.16 2.06
CA LEU A 56 -6.41 0.10 2.58
C LEU A 56 -6.30 1.55 3.02
N ARG A 57 -5.75 1.78 4.20
CA ARG A 57 -5.59 3.11 4.79
C ARG A 57 -4.15 3.59 4.80
N ALA A 58 -3.21 2.67 5.01
CA ALA A 58 -1.79 2.96 4.89
C ALA A 58 -1.01 1.69 4.52
N ASP A 59 0.05 1.86 3.75
CA ASP A 59 1.12 0.87 3.56
C ASP A 59 2.43 1.56 3.93
N ALA A 60 3.21 0.97 4.82
CA ALA A 60 4.51 1.50 5.23
C ALA A 60 5.61 0.53 4.85
N LEU A 61 6.74 1.10 4.43
CA LEU A 61 7.92 0.36 4.04
C LEU A 61 9.14 0.93 4.76
N TRP A 62 9.75 0.12 5.61
CA TRP A 62 10.94 0.49 6.35
C TRP A 62 12.08 -0.45 5.96
N ILE A 63 13.27 0.12 5.77
CA ILE A 63 14.48 -0.61 5.43
C ILE A 63 15.49 -0.36 6.55
N GLY A 64 15.89 -1.43 7.23
CA GLY A 64 16.88 -1.41 8.29
C GLY A 64 18.19 -2.03 7.82
N VAL A 65 19.30 -1.43 8.25
CA VAL A 65 20.66 -1.95 8.08
C VAL A 65 21.44 -1.84 9.40
N LYS A 66 22.47 -2.66 9.53
CA LYS A 66 23.39 -2.65 10.67
C LYS A 66 24.75 -2.09 10.27
N ASN A 67 25.51 -1.60 11.26
CA ASN A 67 26.89 -1.12 11.08
C ASN A 67 27.00 -0.06 9.96
N PHE A 68 26.13 0.95 10.01
CA PHE A 68 26.00 1.97 8.98
C PHE A 68 26.88 3.18 9.30
N THR A 69 27.68 3.65 8.35
CA THR A 69 28.41 4.92 8.45
C THR A 69 27.81 5.90 7.43
N ASN A 70 27.49 7.12 7.84
CA ASN A 70 26.97 8.13 6.92
C ASN A 70 28.10 8.83 6.15
N ALA A 71 27.74 9.67 5.17
CA ALA A 71 28.69 10.42 4.34
C ALA A 71 29.61 11.36 5.16
N ASP A 72 29.17 11.81 6.34
CA ASP A 72 29.95 12.64 7.27
C ASP A 72 30.93 11.82 8.12
N GLY A 73 30.93 10.49 8.02
CA GLY A 73 31.78 9.57 8.78
C GLY A 73 31.23 9.20 10.17
N GLU A 74 30.00 9.59 10.49
CA GLU A 74 29.33 9.18 11.73
C GLU A 74 28.81 7.74 11.61
N SER A 75 29.12 6.92 12.61
CA SER A 75 28.78 5.49 12.62
C SER A 75 27.62 5.20 13.56
N PHE A 76 26.71 4.34 13.08
CA PHE A 76 25.50 3.92 13.76
C PHE A 76 25.45 2.39 13.79
N ASP A 77 25.23 1.82 14.98
CA ASP A 77 25.03 0.37 15.12
C ASP A 77 23.88 -0.13 14.24
N ARG A 78 22.83 0.69 14.07
CA ARG A 78 21.67 0.44 13.22
C ARG A 78 21.17 1.74 12.60
N LYS A 79 20.79 1.68 11.33
CA LYS A 79 20.10 2.76 10.62
C LYS A 79 18.82 2.22 10.01
N VAL A 80 17.74 2.98 10.15
CA VAL A 80 16.45 2.69 9.51
C VAL A 80 16.04 3.91 8.70
N VAL A 81 15.58 3.66 7.49
CA VAL A 81 14.80 4.61 6.69
C VAL A 81 13.37 4.13 6.61
N HIS A 82 12.42 5.05 6.62
CA HIS A 82 11.00 4.75 6.63
C HIS A 82 10.17 5.68 5.75
N ALA A 83 9.28 5.07 4.97
CA ALA A 83 8.15 5.75 4.37
C ALA A 83 6.86 5.12 4.93
N GLY A 84 5.93 5.95 5.39
CA GLY A 84 4.75 5.53 6.15
C GLY A 84 5.03 5.14 7.62
N PRO A 85 3.97 4.82 8.39
CA PRO A 85 2.57 4.92 8.00
C PRO A 85 2.05 6.36 7.99
N ARG A 86 2.79 7.35 8.49
CA ARG A 86 2.34 8.77 8.51
C ARG A 86 3.26 9.75 7.80
N LEU A 87 4.50 9.37 7.56
CA LEU A 87 5.49 10.25 6.94
C LEU A 87 5.71 9.87 5.47
N PRO A 88 6.01 10.84 4.59
CA PRO A 88 6.23 10.58 3.17
C PRO A 88 7.47 9.74 2.85
N GLY A 89 8.41 9.64 3.79
CA GLY A 89 9.81 9.28 3.49
C GLY A 89 10.67 10.48 3.05
N ALA A 90 10.20 11.71 3.26
CA ALA A 90 10.94 12.92 2.90
C ALA A 90 12.31 12.99 3.61
N GLY A 91 13.37 13.19 2.83
CA GLY A 91 14.76 13.19 3.31
C GLY A 91 15.37 11.80 3.52
N GLU A 92 14.63 10.73 3.25
CA GLU A 92 15.10 9.35 3.40
C GLU A 92 14.90 8.49 2.14
N PHE A 93 13.91 8.82 1.32
CA PHE A 93 13.58 8.15 0.06
C PHE A 93 13.67 9.17 -1.08
N PHE A 94 14.29 8.79 -2.19
CA PHE A 94 14.58 9.66 -3.31
C PHE A 94 14.13 8.99 -4.60
N PRO A 95 12.85 9.15 -4.99
CA PRO A 95 12.30 8.52 -6.19
C PRO A 95 13.07 8.88 -7.45
N GLN A 96 13.45 7.87 -8.22
CA GLN A 96 14.20 7.97 -9.48
C GLN A 96 13.33 7.65 -10.70
N GLU A 97 12.46 6.66 -10.58
CA GLU A 97 11.60 6.18 -11.66
C GLU A 97 10.21 5.86 -11.10
N PHE A 98 9.17 6.20 -11.86
CA PHE A 98 7.79 5.85 -11.54
C PHE A 98 6.98 5.72 -12.84
N GLU A 99 6.89 4.52 -13.40
CA GLU A 99 6.36 4.24 -14.74
C GLU A 99 5.23 3.19 -14.70
N THR A 100 4.12 3.46 -15.39
CA THR A 100 3.07 2.49 -15.71
C THR A 100 3.26 1.95 -17.13
N VAL A 101 3.32 0.62 -17.23
CA VAL A 101 3.42 -0.11 -18.50
C VAL A 101 2.18 -0.96 -18.68
N ALA A 102 1.57 -0.95 -19.87
CA ALA A 102 0.48 -1.86 -20.20
C ALA A 102 0.89 -2.82 -21.33
N ARG A 103 0.30 -4.01 -21.34
CA ARG A 103 0.51 -4.96 -22.43
C ARG A 103 -0.11 -4.53 -23.75
N PHE A 104 -1.24 -3.85 -23.66
CA PHE A 104 -2.01 -3.36 -24.80
C PHE A 104 -2.44 -1.92 -24.55
N GLU A 105 -2.73 -1.18 -25.62
CA GLU A 105 -3.30 0.17 -25.50
C GLU A 105 -4.60 0.13 -24.69
N THR A 106 -4.75 1.03 -23.73
CA THR A 106 -5.93 1.03 -22.86
C THR A 106 -7.21 1.26 -23.69
N PRO A 107 -8.19 0.34 -23.61
CA PRO A 107 -9.41 0.46 -24.41
C PRO A 107 -10.21 1.70 -24.02
N LYS A 108 -10.75 2.39 -25.03
CA LYS A 108 -11.68 3.51 -24.85
C LYS A 108 -13.10 2.99 -24.89
N VAL A 109 -13.67 2.72 -23.72
CA VAL A 109 -15.07 2.29 -23.60
C VAL A 109 -15.96 3.50 -23.35
N THR A 110 -17.03 3.62 -24.14
CA THR A 110 -18.06 4.65 -23.98
C THR A 110 -19.44 4.01 -23.99
N VAL A 111 -20.32 4.48 -23.11
CA VAL A 111 -21.74 4.12 -23.07
C VAL A 111 -22.54 5.40 -23.18
N ASN A 112 -23.42 5.48 -24.19
CA ASN A 112 -24.22 6.68 -24.48
C ASN A 112 -23.38 7.97 -24.64
N GLY A 113 -22.19 7.85 -25.25
CA GLY A 113 -21.26 8.97 -25.46
C GLY A 113 -20.53 9.45 -24.20
N ARG A 114 -20.71 8.79 -23.05
CA ARG A 114 -19.98 9.05 -21.81
C ARG A 114 -18.94 7.95 -21.58
N ARG A 115 -17.75 8.32 -21.08
CA ARG A 115 -16.73 7.35 -20.69
C ARG A 115 -17.24 6.55 -19.49
N THR A 116 -17.06 5.24 -19.50
CA THR A 116 -17.56 4.34 -18.44
C THR A 116 -16.64 4.21 -17.23
N LEU A 117 -15.38 4.62 -17.35
CA LEU A 117 -14.40 4.54 -16.27
C LEU A 117 -14.09 5.93 -15.70
N ASP A 118 -14.27 6.07 -14.39
CA ASP A 118 -13.86 7.26 -13.62
C ASP A 118 -12.34 7.28 -13.35
N ASN A 119 -11.68 6.11 -13.36
CA ASN A 119 -10.23 6.01 -13.18
C ASN A 119 -9.47 6.48 -14.43
N ASP A 120 -8.28 7.06 -14.24
CA ASP A 120 -7.41 7.45 -15.36
C ASP A 120 -6.85 6.20 -16.05
N PRO A 121 -7.22 5.94 -17.33
CA PRO A 121 -6.69 4.81 -18.08
C PRO A 121 -5.25 4.99 -18.57
N SER A 122 -4.63 6.15 -18.32
CA SER A 122 -3.32 6.50 -18.87
C SER A 122 -2.22 5.52 -18.43
N VAL A 123 -1.37 5.18 -19.38
CA VAL A 123 -0.14 4.41 -19.18
C VAL A 123 1.00 5.18 -19.84
N ASP A 124 2.20 5.13 -19.26
CA ASP A 124 3.36 5.82 -19.82
C ASP A 124 3.88 5.10 -21.07
N ARG A 125 3.78 3.77 -21.10
CA ARG A 125 4.25 2.94 -22.22
C ARG A 125 3.40 1.70 -22.44
N VAL A 126 3.40 1.24 -23.69
CA VAL A 126 2.85 -0.07 -24.09
C VAL A 126 3.98 -1.02 -24.42
N ASP A 127 3.92 -2.23 -23.89
CA ASP A 127 4.89 -3.30 -24.07
C ASP A 127 4.18 -4.63 -24.34
N PRO A 128 4.05 -5.06 -25.61
CA PRO A 128 3.32 -6.28 -25.96
C PRO A 128 3.86 -7.57 -25.31
N ASP A 129 5.13 -7.57 -24.91
CA ASP A 129 5.82 -8.70 -24.29
C ASP A 129 5.69 -8.71 -22.76
N LEU A 130 4.99 -7.72 -22.16
CA LEU A 130 4.72 -7.68 -20.74
C LEU A 130 3.93 -8.94 -20.33
N PRO A 131 4.37 -9.69 -19.30
CA PRO A 131 3.68 -10.91 -18.88
C PRO A 131 2.29 -10.60 -18.32
N ALA A 132 2.20 -9.56 -17.49
CA ALA A 132 0.96 -9.07 -16.89
C ALA A 132 0.21 -8.11 -17.81
N GLU A 133 -1.05 -7.80 -17.50
CA GLU A 133 -1.84 -6.84 -18.28
C GLU A 133 -1.36 -5.40 -18.05
N ARG A 134 -0.97 -5.10 -16.81
CA ARG A 134 -0.30 -3.85 -16.44
C ARG A 134 0.82 -4.11 -15.45
N MET A 135 1.79 -3.22 -15.45
CA MET A 135 2.85 -3.17 -14.47
C MET A 135 3.08 -1.73 -14.02
N LEU A 136 3.31 -1.52 -12.74
CA LEU A 136 3.93 -0.30 -12.22
C LEU A 136 5.35 -0.62 -11.80
N ARG A 137 6.31 0.15 -12.28
CA ARG A 137 7.71 0.09 -11.84
C ARG A 137 8.06 1.36 -11.11
N MET A 138 8.68 1.20 -9.95
CA MET A 138 9.28 2.30 -9.22
C MET A 138 10.71 1.96 -8.81
N ARG A 139 11.58 2.94 -8.90
CA ARG A 139 12.97 2.85 -8.43
C ARG A 139 13.25 4.04 -7.52
N VAL A 140 13.79 3.77 -6.34
CA VAL A 140 13.92 4.75 -5.27
C VAL A 140 15.27 4.53 -4.58
N ASN A 141 16.13 5.54 -4.59
CA ASN A 141 17.31 5.54 -3.74
C ASN A 141 16.90 5.84 -2.31
N THR A 142 17.67 5.36 -1.34
CA THR A 142 17.41 5.64 0.07
C THR A 142 18.66 6.14 0.77
N LEU A 143 18.48 6.87 1.86
CA LEU A 143 19.57 7.38 2.69
C LEU A 143 20.48 6.27 3.27
N THR A 144 20.06 4.99 3.20
CA THR A 144 20.91 3.85 3.57
C THR A 144 21.90 3.42 2.48
N GLY A 145 21.80 3.97 1.26
CA GLY A 145 22.56 3.50 0.09
C GLY A 145 21.92 2.29 -0.60
N ILE A 146 20.78 1.80 -0.11
CA ILE A 146 20.01 0.74 -0.75
C ILE A 146 19.03 1.38 -1.73
N GLU A 147 19.15 1.03 -3.01
CA GLU A 147 18.13 1.27 -4.01
C GLU A 147 17.03 0.21 -3.90
N LEU A 148 15.79 0.67 -3.81
CA LEU A 148 14.59 -0.15 -3.90
C LEU A 148 14.04 -0.06 -5.31
N GLU A 149 13.97 -1.19 -6.01
CA GLU A 149 13.12 -1.35 -7.18
C GLU A 149 11.90 -2.19 -6.79
N LYS A 150 10.70 -1.60 -6.91
CA LYS A 150 9.43 -2.29 -6.67
C LYS A 150 8.65 -2.40 -7.98
N ARG A 151 8.27 -3.62 -8.35
CA ARG A 151 7.44 -3.92 -9.52
C ARG A 151 6.12 -4.47 -9.08
N ILE A 152 5.03 -3.90 -9.55
CA ILE A 152 3.67 -4.37 -9.28
C ILE A 152 3.07 -4.87 -10.58
N TYR A 153 2.93 -6.18 -10.71
CA TYR A 153 2.30 -6.84 -11.85
C TYR A 153 0.81 -7.06 -11.56
N ALA A 154 -0.06 -6.52 -12.41
CA ALA A 154 -1.51 -6.61 -12.26
C ALA A 154 -2.13 -7.54 -13.31
N TRP A 155 -2.95 -8.46 -12.81
CA TRP A 155 -3.60 -9.50 -13.59
C TRP A 155 -5.10 -9.48 -13.33
N SER A 156 -5.89 -9.68 -14.39
CA SER A 156 -7.28 -10.14 -14.30
C SER A 156 -7.32 -11.50 -14.96
N GLN A 157 -7.82 -12.52 -14.26
CA GLN A 157 -7.85 -13.89 -14.76
C GLN A 157 -9.19 -14.55 -14.43
N ASP A 158 -9.79 -15.18 -15.44
CA ASP A 158 -11.12 -15.79 -15.32
C ASP A 158 -11.19 -16.95 -14.31
N TYR A 159 -10.05 -17.55 -13.95
CA TYR A 159 -9.98 -18.74 -13.10
C TYR A 159 -9.60 -18.47 -11.64
N HIS A 160 -9.04 -17.31 -11.32
CA HIS A 160 -8.54 -16.99 -9.97
C HIS A 160 -8.51 -15.47 -9.69
N ASP A 161 -9.56 -14.77 -10.12
CA ASP A 161 -9.83 -13.35 -9.86
C ASP A 161 -8.72 -12.37 -10.32
N SER A 162 -8.81 -11.11 -9.87
CA SER A 162 -7.78 -10.10 -10.07
C SER A 162 -6.82 -9.98 -8.89
N TYR A 163 -5.54 -9.83 -9.18
CA TYR A 163 -4.50 -9.72 -8.15
C TYR A 163 -3.31 -8.89 -8.61
N HIS A 164 -2.60 -8.33 -7.64
CA HIS A 164 -1.33 -7.62 -7.83
C HIS A 164 -0.19 -8.41 -7.19
N ILE A 165 0.81 -8.81 -7.98
CA ILE A 165 2.07 -9.37 -7.47
C ILE A 165 3.05 -8.22 -7.28
N GLN A 166 3.58 -8.05 -6.06
CA GLN A 166 4.55 -7.01 -5.74
C GLN A 166 5.93 -7.64 -5.53
N GLU A 167 6.83 -7.41 -6.48
CA GLU A 167 8.23 -7.81 -6.42
C GLU A 167 9.05 -6.65 -5.82
N TYR A 168 9.90 -6.96 -4.85
CA TYR A 168 10.82 -6.01 -4.21
C TYR A 168 12.24 -6.47 -4.47
N ILE A 169 13.04 -5.62 -5.11
CA ILE A 169 14.44 -5.85 -5.42
C ILE A 169 15.24 -4.78 -4.67
N LEU A 170 16.16 -5.21 -3.81
CA LEU A 170 17.01 -4.34 -3.02
C LEU A 170 18.45 -4.46 -3.52
N THR A 171 19.03 -3.35 -3.96
CA THR A 171 20.40 -3.28 -4.47
C THR A 171 21.20 -2.31 -3.62
N ASN A 172 22.31 -2.73 -3.03
CA ASN A 172 23.24 -1.82 -2.37
C ASN A 172 24.05 -1.07 -3.44
N THR A 173 23.67 0.18 -3.73
CA THR A 173 24.36 1.05 -4.70
C THR A 173 25.30 2.04 -4.02
N GLY A 174 25.08 2.31 -2.73
CA GLY A 174 25.80 3.32 -1.96
C GLY A 174 25.36 4.77 -2.24
N ASN A 175 24.41 4.98 -3.15
CA ASN A 175 23.87 6.30 -3.47
C ASN A 175 22.73 6.63 -2.50
N THR A 176 22.84 7.77 -1.84
CA THR A 176 22.00 8.17 -0.71
C THR A 176 20.99 9.26 -1.04
N ASP A 177 20.98 9.77 -2.26
CA ASP A 177 20.07 10.83 -2.70
C ASP A 177 19.57 10.68 -4.14
N ASN A 178 19.32 11.78 -4.85
CA ASN A 178 18.73 11.79 -6.18
C ASN A 178 19.68 12.19 -7.32
N ASP A 179 20.97 12.34 -7.06
CA ASP A 179 21.94 12.63 -8.11
C ASP A 179 22.75 11.37 -8.51
N GLU A 180 23.73 11.55 -9.40
CA GLU A 180 24.56 10.46 -9.92
C GLU A 180 25.79 10.16 -9.06
N GLU A 181 26.12 11.02 -8.09
CA GLU A 181 27.22 10.81 -7.15
C GLU A 181 26.90 9.62 -6.23
N VAL A 182 27.94 8.99 -5.69
CA VAL A 182 27.79 7.84 -4.78
C VAL A 182 28.52 8.18 -3.51
N GLU A 183 27.76 8.40 -2.43
CA GLU A 183 28.30 8.88 -1.15
C GLU A 183 28.95 7.76 -0.35
N LEU A 184 28.46 6.51 -0.52
CA LEU A 184 28.86 5.35 0.28
C LEU A 184 29.45 4.21 -0.59
N PRO A 185 30.47 4.46 -1.43
CA PRO A 185 30.94 3.50 -2.44
C PRO A 185 31.58 2.23 -1.86
N GLU A 186 32.07 2.29 -0.61
CA GLU A 186 32.73 1.17 0.07
C GLU A 186 31.85 0.54 1.17
N GLN A 187 30.61 1.01 1.33
CA GLN A 187 29.74 0.53 2.39
C GLN A 187 29.08 -0.80 2.04
N THR A 188 29.17 -1.77 2.94
CA THR A 188 28.43 -3.02 2.84
C THR A 188 27.16 -2.91 3.67
N ALA A 189 26.00 -3.15 3.04
CA ALA A 189 24.74 -3.27 3.76
C ALA A 189 24.66 -4.62 4.50
N GLU A 190 24.85 -4.58 5.83
CA GLU A 190 24.78 -5.77 6.69
C GLU A 190 23.39 -5.92 7.33
N ASP A 191 22.95 -7.17 7.49
CA ASP A 191 21.68 -7.53 8.15
C ASP A 191 20.49 -6.69 7.63
N VAL A 192 20.29 -6.66 6.30
CA VAL A 192 19.22 -5.89 5.67
C VAL A 192 17.85 -6.46 6.04
N TYR A 193 17.01 -5.64 6.67
CA TYR A 193 15.64 -5.99 7.04
C TYR A 193 14.63 -5.12 6.31
N LEU A 194 13.62 -5.78 5.73
CA LEU A 194 12.45 -5.13 5.17
C LEU A 194 11.28 -5.30 6.13
N HIS A 195 10.76 -4.21 6.65
CA HIS A 195 9.52 -4.21 7.43
C HIS A 195 8.40 -3.58 6.59
N MET A 196 7.32 -4.34 6.43
CA MET A 196 6.11 -3.88 5.77
C MET A 196 4.99 -3.79 6.80
N GLN A 197 4.27 -2.67 6.81
CA GLN A 197 3.08 -2.51 7.64
C GLN A 197 1.90 -2.11 6.75
N ARG A 198 0.92 -2.99 6.64
CA ARG A 198 -0.35 -2.68 5.95
C ARG A 198 -1.46 -2.46 6.96
N ARG A 199 -2.20 -1.38 6.76
CA ARG A 199 -3.35 -1.02 7.57
C ARG A 199 -4.61 -1.15 6.74
N TYR A 200 -5.11 -2.37 6.65
CA TYR A 200 -6.37 -2.67 5.97
C TYR A 200 -7.54 -2.03 6.74
N VAL A 201 -8.59 -1.66 6.02
CA VAL A 201 -9.80 -1.03 6.57
C VAL A 201 -11.02 -1.50 5.80
N PHE A 202 -12.23 -1.22 6.29
CA PHE A 202 -13.47 -1.40 5.55
C PHE A 202 -14.15 -0.05 5.40
N GLN A 203 -13.83 0.69 4.34
CA GLN A 203 -14.31 2.05 4.04
C GLN A 203 -14.05 3.09 5.15
N ASP A 204 -12.97 2.93 5.92
CA ASP A 204 -12.72 3.71 7.13
C ASP A 204 -13.90 3.67 8.15
N LYS A 205 -14.69 2.59 8.15
CA LYS A 205 -15.85 2.38 9.03
C LYS A 205 -15.62 1.20 9.96
N SER A 206 -16.10 1.34 11.18
CA SER A 206 -16.16 0.27 12.19
C SER A 206 -17.32 0.58 13.14
N SER A 207 -17.99 -0.45 13.64
CA SER A 207 -18.91 -0.34 14.80
C SER A 207 -18.16 -0.16 16.12
N ILE A 208 -16.93 -0.66 16.19
CA ILE A 208 -16.09 -0.59 17.39
C ILE A 208 -15.40 0.78 17.42
N PRO A 209 -15.68 1.60 18.45
CA PRO A 209 -15.03 2.90 18.61
C PRO A 209 -13.51 2.76 18.65
N GLY A 210 -12.83 3.53 17.81
CA GLY A 210 -11.37 3.55 17.71
C GLY A 210 -10.79 2.56 16.70
N SER A 211 -11.59 1.72 16.04
CA SER A 211 -11.13 0.78 15.01
C SER A 211 -11.36 1.26 13.57
N GLU A 212 -12.02 2.41 13.38
CA GLU A 212 -12.50 2.93 12.09
C GLU A 212 -11.39 3.19 11.08
N TRP A 213 -10.15 3.41 11.55
CA TRP A 213 -9.01 3.67 10.66
C TRP A 213 -8.06 2.49 10.53
N GLY A 214 -8.47 1.31 10.98
CA GLY A 214 -7.64 0.10 10.96
C GLY A 214 -6.64 0.04 12.12
N ALA A 215 -6.90 0.78 13.20
CA ALA A 215 -6.00 0.87 14.36
C ALA A 215 -5.99 -0.41 15.21
N ASN A 216 -7.08 -1.19 15.20
CA ASN A 216 -7.19 -2.46 15.91
C ASN A 216 -7.48 -3.61 14.94
N MET A 217 -6.93 -3.55 13.73
CA MET A 217 -7.00 -4.69 12.81
C MET A 217 -5.99 -5.73 13.24
N LEU A 218 -6.47 -6.96 13.39
CA LEU A 218 -5.62 -8.12 13.54
C LEU A 218 -5.23 -8.56 12.14
N SER A 219 -3.94 -8.72 11.92
CA SER A 219 -3.41 -9.25 10.67
C SER A 219 -2.53 -10.42 11.00
N ASP A 220 -2.64 -11.46 10.20
CA ASP A 220 -1.88 -12.68 10.35
C ASP A 220 -1.39 -13.15 8.99
N VAL A 221 -0.43 -14.05 9.01
CA VAL A 221 0.28 -14.55 7.84
C VAL A 221 0.20 -16.06 7.80
N VAL A 222 0.09 -16.59 6.59
CA VAL A 222 0.19 -18.03 6.33
C VAL A 222 1.34 -18.23 5.36
N GLY A 223 2.14 -19.29 5.58
CA GLY A 223 3.31 -19.59 4.76
C GLY A 223 4.51 -18.66 5.03
N ASP A 224 4.66 -18.06 6.20
CA ASP A 224 5.81 -17.21 6.53
C ASP A 224 7.10 -18.01 6.88
N GLY A 225 7.00 -19.34 6.96
CA GLY A 225 8.09 -20.25 7.30
C GLY A 225 8.40 -20.36 8.79
N MET A 226 7.66 -19.64 9.65
CA MET A 226 7.75 -19.77 11.11
C MET A 226 6.91 -20.93 11.62
N GLU A 227 5.79 -21.22 10.94
CA GLU A 227 4.91 -22.36 11.22
C GLU A 227 4.70 -23.21 9.95
N ASP A 228 4.42 -24.50 10.13
CA ASP A 228 4.10 -25.44 9.05
C ASP A 228 2.58 -25.39 8.81
N TYR A 229 2.17 -24.66 7.77
CA TYR A 229 0.77 -24.56 7.37
C TYR A 229 0.48 -25.60 6.27
N GLU A 230 -0.69 -26.25 6.31
CA GLU A 230 -1.15 -27.18 5.26
C GLU A 230 -1.61 -26.45 3.98
N VAL A 231 -0.91 -25.40 3.57
CA VAL A 231 -1.16 -24.65 2.34
C VAL A 231 0.15 -24.46 1.55
N ASP A 232 0.05 -24.41 0.23
CA ASP A 232 1.18 -24.24 -0.68
C ASP A 232 1.38 -22.78 -1.13
N PHE A 233 0.77 -21.83 -0.44
CA PHE A 233 0.82 -20.40 -0.74
C PHE A 233 1.20 -19.58 0.49
N HIS A 234 1.76 -18.40 0.22
CA HIS A 234 2.08 -17.41 1.24
C HIS A 234 1.08 -16.27 1.13
N ALA A 235 0.40 -15.92 2.22
CA ALA A 235 -0.57 -14.83 2.22
C ALA A 235 -0.59 -14.07 3.55
N SER A 236 -1.14 -12.86 3.51
CA SER A 236 -1.49 -12.08 4.70
C SER A 236 -3.00 -11.84 4.68
N TYR A 237 -3.65 -12.01 5.81
CA TYR A 237 -5.08 -11.80 5.98
C TYR A 237 -5.35 -10.93 7.20
N SER A 238 -6.46 -10.20 7.17
CA SER A 238 -6.78 -9.24 8.22
C SER A 238 -8.25 -9.28 8.59
N TRP A 239 -8.55 -9.11 9.88
CA TRP A 239 -9.89 -9.00 10.42
C TRP A 239 -9.98 -7.89 11.47
N LEU A 240 -11.20 -7.45 11.74
CA LEU A 240 -11.46 -6.42 12.74
C LEU A 240 -11.20 -7.00 14.13
N GLY A 241 -10.33 -6.35 14.91
CA GLY A 241 -10.09 -6.67 16.31
C GLY A 241 -10.69 -5.64 17.26
N ASN A 242 -10.66 -5.97 18.54
CA ASN A 242 -11.22 -5.14 19.60
C ASN A 242 -10.32 -3.97 19.96
N SER A 243 -10.93 -2.80 20.13
CA SER A 243 -10.26 -1.67 20.76
C SER A 243 -10.14 -1.89 22.26
N GLN A 244 -9.17 -1.20 22.89
CA GLN A 244 -9.00 -1.26 24.33
C GLN A 244 -10.27 -0.80 25.05
N GLY A 245 -10.92 -1.70 25.79
CA GLY A 245 -12.15 -1.42 26.53
C GLY A 245 -13.45 -1.73 25.79
N ALA A 246 -13.38 -2.28 24.56
CA ALA A 246 -14.54 -2.84 23.88
C ALA A 246 -14.88 -4.23 24.45
N ASP A 247 -16.15 -4.43 24.82
CA ASP A 247 -16.73 -5.71 25.24
C ASP A 247 -17.73 -6.20 24.18
N LEU A 248 -17.25 -6.27 22.94
CA LEU A 248 -17.99 -6.76 21.77
C LEU A 248 -17.10 -7.79 21.09
N ASP A 249 -17.63 -8.93 20.66
CA ASP A 249 -16.90 -9.90 19.84
C ASP A 249 -17.31 -9.71 18.37
N PRO A 250 -16.56 -8.92 17.58
CA PRO A 250 -16.78 -8.85 16.15
C PRO A 250 -16.26 -10.18 15.57
N LEU A 251 -17.12 -11.17 15.37
CA LEU A 251 -16.80 -12.43 14.67
C LEU A 251 -16.40 -12.18 13.19
N GLY A 252 -15.40 -11.33 12.92
CA GLY A 252 -14.97 -10.86 11.62
C GLY A 252 -15.98 -9.98 10.88
N GLY A 253 -17.14 -9.66 11.47
CA GLY A 253 -18.21 -8.90 10.80
C GLY A 253 -18.03 -7.37 10.89
N PRO A 254 -18.38 -6.62 9.85
CA PRO A 254 -18.63 -5.19 9.99
C PRO A 254 -19.94 -5.02 10.76
N ALA A 255 -19.90 -4.73 12.06
CA ALA A 255 -21.14 -4.33 12.72
C ALA A 255 -21.55 -2.96 12.14
N TRP A 256 -22.75 -2.92 11.57
CA TRP A 256 -23.31 -1.71 10.98
C TRP A 256 -23.94 -0.91 12.09
N ASN A 257 -23.17 0.07 12.59
CA ASN A 257 -23.67 1.18 13.42
C ASN A 257 -24.47 0.74 14.66
N ASP A 258 -23.75 0.34 15.69
CA ASP A 258 -24.27 0.27 17.07
C ASP A 258 -24.35 1.68 17.66
N SER A 259 -25.24 2.51 17.11
CA SER A 259 -25.81 3.56 17.93
C SER A 259 -26.63 2.87 19.04
N PRO A 260 -26.47 3.22 20.32
CA PRO A 260 -27.03 2.48 21.47
C PRO A 260 -28.57 2.54 21.59
N PHE A 261 -29.28 2.86 20.52
CA PHE A 261 -30.72 3.09 20.52
C PHE A 261 -31.55 2.05 19.76
N PHE A 262 -30.94 1.08 19.06
CA PHE A 262 -31.70 0.27 18.10
C PHE A 262 -31.45 -1.24 18.03
N ILE A 263 -30.55 -1.83 18.83
CA ILE A 263 -30.36 -3.29 18.86
C ILE A 263 -30.73 -3.84 20.24
N PRO A 264 -31.72 -4.75 20.35
CA PRO A 264 -32.04 -5.44 21.60
C PRO A 264 -30.87 -6.30 22.08
N ASP A 265 -30.71 -6.45 23.39
CA ASP A 265 -29.69 -7.33 23.98
C ASP A 265 -29.80 -8.77 23.41
N GLY A 266 -28.71 -9.26 22.81
CA GLY A 266 -28.57 -10.64 22.31
C GLY A 266 -28.77 -10.84 20.80
N ASP A 267 -28.62 -9.79 19.98
CA ASP A 267 -28.62 -9.88 18.51
C ASP A 267 -27.22 -9.55 17.97
N ASP A 268 -26.28 -10.46 18.21
CA ASP A 268 -24.87 -10.48 17.77
C ASP A 268 -24.67 -11.30 16.48
N ASP A 269 -25.73 -11.88 15.96
CA ASP A 269 -25.72 -12.70 14.75
C ASP A 269 -25.74 -11.80 13.51
N GLY A 270 -24.60 -11.63 12.85
CA GLY A 270 -24.42 -10.86 11.61
C GLY A 270 -25.35 -11.25 10.46
N GLN A 271 -26.62 -10.84 10.54
CA GLN A 271 -27.60 -11.04 9.49
C GLN A 271 -27.35 -10.05 8.35
N LEU A 272 -26.98 -10.58 7.19
CA LEU A 272 -27.07 -9.92 5.89
C LEU A 272 -28.52 -9.48 5.65
N THR A 273 -28.88 -8.28 6.07
CA THR A 273 -30.17 -7.69 5.73
C THR A 273 -30.13 -7.19 4.29
N VAL A 274 -30.96 -7.82 3.47
CA VAL A 274 -31.19 -7.47 2.08
C VAL A 274 -31.62 -6.01 2.01
N ALA A 275 -30.87 -5.19 1.27
CA ALA A 275 -31.20 -3.79 1.04
C ALA A 275 -32.54 -3.67 0.31
N THR A 276 -33.63 -3.40 1.03
CA THR A 276 -34.89 -2.97 0.43
C THR A 276 -34.90 -1.45 0.33
N HIS A 277 -34.99 -0.97 -0.91
CA HIS A 277 -35.15 0.42 -1.28
C HIS A 277 -36.23 1.16 -0.47
N ALA A 278 -35.90 2.38 -0.05
CA ALA A 278 -36.80 3.51 0.13
C ALA A 278 -36.14 4.76 -0.45
#